data_AF-A0A660W9Q1-F1
#
_entry.id   AF-A0A660W9Q1-F1
#
_cell.length_a   1.000
_cell.length_b   1.000
_cell.length_c   1.000
_cell.angle_alpha   90.00
_cell.angle_beta   90.00
_cell.angle_gamma   90.00
#
_symmetry.space_group_name_H-M   'P 1'
#
loop_
_entity.id
_entity.type
_entity.pdbx_description
1 polymer ?
#
loop_
_entity_poly.entity_id
_entity_poly.type
_entity_poly.pdbx_seq_one_letter_code
_entity_poly.pdbx_strand_id
1 'polypeptide(L)' 'MICSSKIVSWKALKKELKNWQKQRLKIVFTNGCFDILHIGHVRYLEAAKKCGDKLIVA' A
#
# COMPACT_ATOMS: atom_id res chain seq x y z
N MET A 1 -3.57 14.36 -10.92
CA MET A 1 -3.83 14.86 -9.56
C MET A 1 -3.47 13.75 -8.58
N ILE A 2 -2.24 13.71 -8.08
CA ILE A 2 -1.83 12.69 -7.09
C ILE A 2 -2.48 13.10 -5.77
N CYS A 3 -3.43 12.32 -5.27
CA CYS A 3 -3.94 12.52 -3.91
C CYS A 3 -2.78 12.34 -2.92
N SER A 4 -2.34 13.43 -2.30
CA SER A 4 -1.28 13.48 -1.28
C SER A 4 -1.53 12.55 -0.08
N SER A 5 -2.74 12.01 0.06
CA SER A 5 -3.14 11.12 1.16
C SER A 5 -2.54 9.70 1.09
N LYS A 6 -2.00 9.25 -0.05
CA LYS A 6 -1.45 7.90 -0.20
C LYS A 6 0.08 7.81 -0.15
N ILE A 7 0.78 8.91 -0.38
CA ILE A 7 2.25 8.97 -0.28
C ILE A 7 2.60 9.46 1.12
N VAL A 8 3.30 8.64 1.89
CA VAL A 8 3.62 8.93 3.29
C VAL A 8 5.12 8.78 3.56
N SER A 9 5.65 9.62 4.43
CA SER A 9 7.03 9.48 4.90
C SER A 9 7.18 8.24 5.79
N TRP A 10 8.41 7.73 5.91
CA TRP A 10 8.73 6.63 6.83
C TRP A 10 8.25 6.88 8.27
N LYS A 11 8.36 8.12 8.76
CA LYS A 11 7.91 8.48 10.12
C LYS A 11 6.38 8.40 10.22
N ALA A 12 5.66 8.89 9.21
CA ALA A 12 4.20 8.81 9.17
C ALA A 12 3.73 7.35 9.01
N LEU A 13 4.36 6.56 8.15
CA LEU A 13 4.06 5.15 7.96
C LEU A 13 4.22 4.36 9.26
N LYS A 14 5.30 4.59 10.03
CA LYS A 14 5.50 3.95 11.35
C LYS A 14 4.36 4.24 12.33
N LYS A 15 3.77 5.44 12.27
CA LYS A 15 2.61 5.80 13.09
C LYS A 15 1.36 5.03 12.65
N GLU A 16 1.10 4.97 11.36
CA GLU A 16 -0.05 4.24 10.81
C GLU A 16 0.05 2.73 11.03
N LEU A 17 1.24 2.14 10.87
CA LEU A 17 1.49 0.74 11.17
C LEU A 17 1.07 0.37 12.61
N LYS A 18 1.43 1.21 13.59
CA LYS A 18 1.02 0.99 14.99
C LYS A 18 -0.50 1.07 15.15
N ASN A 19 -1.16 1.99 14.45
CA ASN A 19 -2.63 2.12 14.51
C ASN A 19 -3.31 0.88 13.89
N TRP A 20 -2.86 0.43 12.72
CA TRP A 20 -3.43 -0.73 12.03
C TRP A 20 -3.16 -2.03 12.80
N GLN A 21 -2.00 -2.17 13.43
CA GLN A 21 -1.70 -3.30 14.33
C GLN A 21 -2.64 -3.33 15.54
N LYS A 22 -2.90 -2.18 16.18
CA LYS A 22 -3.88 -2.09 17.29
C LYS A 22 -5.28 -2.49 16.86
N GLN A 23 -5.65 -2.19 15.61
CA GLN A 23 -6.92 -2.59 15.01
C GLN A 23 -6.93 -4.04 14.50
N ARG A 24 -5.83 -4.79 14.67
CA ARG A 24 -5.63 -6.16 14.16
C ARG A 24 -5.87 -6.30 12.65
N LEU A 25 -5.60 -5.23 11.90
CA LEU A 25 -5.70 -5.24 10.44
C LEU A 25 -4.55 -6.04 9.82
N LYS A 26 -4.85 -6.81 8.78
CA LYS A 26 -3.86 -7.52 7.97
C LYS A 26 -3.20 -6.55 7.00
N ILE A 27 -1.89 -6.38 7.16
CA ILE A 27 -1.10 -5.44 6.36
C ILE A 27 -0.30 -6.24 5.32
N VAL A 28 -0.44 -5.87 4.05
CA VAL A 28 0.22 -6.48 2.90
C VAL A 28 1.23 -5.49 2.33
N PHE A 29 2.38 -6.00 1.91
CA PHE A 29 3.43 -5.22 1.29
C PHE A 29 3.75 -5.79 -0.08
N THR A 30 4.04 -4.91 -1.03
CA THR A 30 4.59 -5.26 -2.33
C THR A 30 5.54 -4.15 -2.80
N ASN A 31 6.48 -4.49 -3.67
CA ASN A 31 7.35 -3.53 -4.32
C ASN A 31 7.20 -3.63 -5.85
N GLY A 32 7.75 -2.65 -6.56
CA GLY A 32 7.84 -2.69 -8.02
C GLY A 32 8.24 -1.33 -8.61
N CYS A 33 8.88 -1.36 -9.78
CA CYS A 33 9.24 -0.12 -10.48
C CYS A 33 8.00 0.61 -11.03
N PHE A 34 6.95 -0.14 -11.39
CA PHE A 34 5.67 0.35 -11.93
C PHE A 34 5.81 1.41 -13.03
N ASP A 35 6.90 1.34 -13.81
CA ASP A 35 7.15 2.23 -14.94
C ASP A 35 6.14 1.95 -16.05
N ILE A 36 5.62 3.03 -16.65
CA ILE A 36 4.45 3.05 -17.53
C ILE A 36 3.33 2.14 -17.01
N LEU A 37 2.46 2.70 -16.15
CA LEU A 37 1.34 1.95 -15.60
C LEU A 37 0.44 1.38 -16.70
N HIS A 38 0.32 0.05 -16.72
CA HIS A 38 -0.56 -0.69 -17.62
C HIS A 38 -1.43 -1.66 -16.82
N ILE A 39 -2.38 -2.30 -17.52
CA ILE A 39 -3.38 -3.18 -16.91
C ILE A 39 -2.79 -4.32 -16.07
N GLY A 40 -1.58 -4.78 -16.41
CA GLY A 40 -0.88 -5.82 -15.65
C GLY A 40 -0.56 -5.37 -14.23
N HIS A 41 -0.01 -4.16 -14.06
CA HIS A 41 0.27 -3.57 -12.76
C HIS A 41 -1.00 -3.33 -11.95
N VAL A 42 -2.09 -2.89 -12.59
CA VAL A 42 -3.38 -2.69 -11.89
C VAL A 42 -3.90 -4.02 -11.35
N ARG A 43 -3.97 -5.06 -12.19
CA ARG A 43 -4.42 -6.40 -11.77
C ARG A 43 -3.53 -6.97 -10.67
N TYR A 44 -2.23 -6.74 -10.75
CA TYR A 44 -1.27 -7.14 -9.73
C TYR A 44 -1.52 -6.45 -8.39
N LEU A 45 -1.66 -5.12 -8.37
CA LEU A 45 -1.91 -4.34 -7.17
C LEU A 45 -3.30 -4.64 -6.57
N GLU A 46 -4.31 -4.90 -7.40
CA GLU A 46 -5.63 -5.35 -6.94
C GLU A 46 -5.56 -6.73 -6.29
N ALA A 47 -4.83 -7.67 -6.89
CA ALA A 47 -4.61 -8.99 -6.30
C ALA A 47 -3.89 -8.87 -4.95
N ALA A 48 -2.81 -8.08 -4.88
CA ALA A 48 -2.09 -7.81 -3.63
C ALA A 48 -3.01 -7.17 -2.57
N LYS A 49 -3.87 -6.23 -2.97
CA LYS A 49 -4.84 -5.59 -2.07
C LYS A 49 -5.86 -6.57 -1.51
N LYS A 50 -6.29 -7.59 -2.25
CA LYS A 50 -7.23 -8.62 -1.76
C LYS A 50 -6.64 -9.51 -0.67
N CYS A 51 -5.31 -9.54 -0.51
CA CYS A 51 -4.65 -10.36 0.49
C CYS A 51 -4.74 -9.79 1.93
N GLY A 52 -5.25 -8.57 2.12
CA GLY A 52 -5.43 -7.96 3.45
C GLY A 52 -6.09 -6.58 3.43
N ASP A 53 -6.14 -5.93 4.59
CA ASP A 53 -6.90 -4.70 4.81
C ASP A 53 -6.15 -3.43 4.39
N LYS A 54 -4.82 -3.47 4.40
CA LYS A 54 -3.94 -2.35 4.03
C LYS A 54 -2.85 -2.86 3.09
N LEU A 55 -2.60 -2.12 2.01
CA LEU A 55 -1.53 -2.42 1.04
C LEU A 55 -0.51 -1.29 1.09
N ILE A 56 0.75 -1.64 1.29
CA ILE A 56 1.90 -0.76 1.19
C ILE A 56 2.63 -1.09 -0.11
N VAL A 57 2.95 -0.06 -0.88
CA VAL A 57 3.71 -0.15 -2.13
C VAL A 57 4.97 0.70 -1.98
N ALA A 58 6.13 0.15 -2.35
CA ALA A 58 7.43 0.83 -2.33
C ALA A 58 8.14 0.76 -3.68
#